data_AF-A0A4V3SWQ6-F1
#
_entry.id   AF-A0A4V3SWQ6-F1
#
_cell.length_a   1.000
_cell.length_b   1.000
_cell.length_c   1.000
_cell.angle_alpha   90.00
_cell.angle_beta   90.00
_cell.angle_gamma   90.00
#
_symmetry.space_group_name_H-M   'P 1'
#
loop_
_entity.id
_entity.type
_entity.pdbx_description
1 polymer ?
#
loop_
_entity_poly.entity_id
_entity_poly.type
_entity_poly.pdbx_seq_one_letter_code
_entity_poly.pdbx_strand_id
1 'polypeptide(L)'
;MYATLLRVTTALGAAAVLAVCGAGAASADDTGPGHSVGSSGFGNSGVGNAGVLNDGVGNAGVLNDGVGNAGLANWGLGNAGLANTGIGSHGIGNSGLGSSGIGN
;
A
#
# COMPACT_ATOMS: atom_id res chain seq x y z
N MET A 1 0.49 42.74 33.45
CA MET A 1 -0.40 42.46 32.31
C MET A 1 0.33 41.62 31.26
N TYR A 2 0.54 40.32 31.53
CA TYR A 2 1.26 39.38 30.66
C TYR A 2 0.33 38.29 30.09
N ALA A 3 -0.95 38.61 29.87
CA ALA A 3 -1.95 37.62 29.47
C ALA A 3 -2.27 37.61 27.96
N THR A 4 -1.61 38.46 27.16
CA THR A 4 -1.88 38.56 25.71
C THR A 4 -0.96 37.67 24.87
N LEU A 5 0.24 37.33 25.37
CA LEU A 5 1.23 36.54 24.62
C LEU A 5 0.83 35.06 24.47
N LEU A 6 0.06 34.53 25.44
CA LEU A 6 -0.38 33.13 25.43
C LEU A 6 -1.49 32.87 24.41
N ARG A 7 -2.25 33.89 24.00
CA ARG A 7 -3.30 33.73 22.99
C ARG A 7 -2.78 33.77 21.56
N VAL A 8 -1.61 34.39 21.33
CA VAL A 8 -0.98 34.44 20.00
C VAL A 8 -0.31 33.10 19.67
N THR A 9 0.29 32.42 20.66
CA THR A 9 0.83 31.07 20.45
C THR A 9 -0.26 30.03 20.25
N THR A 10 -1.40 30.13 20.95
CA THR A 10 -2.54 29.22 20.72
C THR A 10 -3.29 29.49 19.43
N ALA A 11 -3.28 30.73 18.92
CA ALA A 11 -3.87 31.05 17.63
C ALA A 11 -2.99 30.59 16.45
N LEU A 12 -1.67 30.68 16.59
CA LEU A 12 -0.73 30.14 15.58
C LEU A 12 -0.63 28.60 15.64
N GLY A 13 -0.97 27.99 16.78
CA GLY A 13 -1.04 26.54 16.96
C GLY A 13 -2.27 25.87 16.33
N ALA A 14 -3.32 26.63 16.00
CA ALA A 14 -4.51 26.10 15.34
C ALA A 14 -4.44 26.16 13.80
N ALA A 15 -3.52 26.95 13.24
CA ALA A 15 -3.36 27.13 11.79
C ALA A 15 -2.15 26.37 11.20
N ALA A 16 -1.24 25.84 12.05
CA ALA A 16 0.02 25.25 11.62
C ALA A 16 0.04 23.70 11.55
N VAL A 17 -1.12 23.03 11.62
CA VAL A 17 -1.21 21.60 11.24
C VAL A 17 -2.10 21.46 10.01
N LEU A 18 -1.62 22.02 8.91
CA LEU A 18 -2.12 21.76 7.56
C LEU A 18 -1.32 20.62 6.89
N ALA A 19 -0.93 19.59 7.65
CA ALA A 19 -0.04 18.55 7.13
C ALA A 19 -0.22 17.19 7.81
N VAL A 20 -1.45 16.71 7.97
CA VAL A 20 -1.69 15.30 8.35
C VAL A 20 -2.69 14.55 7.47
N CYS A 21 -3.10 15.13 6.34
CA CYS A 21 -3.68 14.38 5.22
C CYS A 21 -3.18 15.02 3.92
N GLY A 22 -2.05 14.55 3.40
CA GLY A 22 -1.54 14.96 2.11
C GLY A 22 -2.56 14.69 1.00
N ALA A 23 -2.56 15.55 0.00
CA ALA A 23 -3.34 15.48 -1.23
C ALA A 23 -2.96 14.27 -2.13
N GLY A 24 -3.17 13.06 -1.63
CA GLY A 24 -3.16 11.83 -2.41
C GLY A 24 -4.47 11.11 -2.13
N ALA A 25 -5.23 10.80 -3.17
CA ALA A 25 -6.47 10.07 -3.09
C ALA A 25 -6.31 8.78 -2.26
N ALA A 26 -6.67 8.82 -0.98
CA ALA A 26 -7.14 7.63 -0.31
C ALA A 26 -8.52 7.37 -0.92
N SER A 27 -8.55 6.65 -2.04
CA SER A 27 -9.80 6.05 -2.49
C SER A 27 -10.26 5.17 -1.34
N ALA A 28 -11.33 5.63 -0.69
CA ALA A 28 -12.06 4.87 0.28
C ALA A 28 -12.54 3.59 -0.40
N ASP A 29 -11.98 2.44 -0.03
CA ASP A 29 -12.65 1.16 -0.20
C ASP A 29 -12.23 0.21 0.94
N ASP A 30 -13.27 -0.30 1.61
CA ASP A 30 -13.37 -1.43 2.54
C ASP A 30 -12.86 -1.30 3.98
N THR A 31 -13.70 -0.63 4.78
CA THR A 31 -13.91 -0.92 6.21
C THR A 31 -14.59 -2.28 6.47
N GLY A 32 -14.21 -3.34 5.73
CA GLY A 32 -14.58 -4.73 6.03
C GLY A 32 -13.69 -5.31 7.14
N PRO A 33 -14.02 -6.48 7.74
CA PRO A 33 -13.22 -7.07 8.81
C PRO A 33 -11.84 -7.52 8.30
N GLY A 34 -10.87 -6.59 8.38
CA GLY A 34 -9.49 -6.73 7.97
C GLY A 34 -8.88 -5.32 7.88
N HIS A 35 -8.10 -4.93 8.87
CA HIS A 35 -7.58 -3.56 8.99
C HIS A 35 -6.59 -3.26 7.86
N SER A 36 -7.02 -2.55 6.82
CA SER A 36 -6.13 -2.03 5.78
C SER A 36 -5.59 -0.65 6.16
N VAL A 37 -4.27 -0.46 6.10
CA VAL A 37 -3.60 0.80 6.47
C VAL A 37 -2.85 1.36 5.27
N GLY A 38 -3.23 2.56 4.81
CA GLY A 38 -2.54 3.22 3.70
C GLY A 38 -2.72 2.52 2.35
N SER A 39 -3.75 1.69 2.21
CA SER A 39 -4.09 1.02 0.96
C SER A 39 -4.99 1.88 0.08
N SER A 40 -4.98 1.64 -1.23
CA SER A 40 -5.81 2.32 -2.23
C SER A 40 -6.46 1.31 -3.18
N GLY A 41 -7.74 1.50 -3.48
CA GLY A 41 -8.53 0.58 -4.29
C GLY A 41 -9.23 -0.51 -3.48
N PHE A 42 -9.87 -1.46 -4.16
CA PHE A 42 -10.93 -2.30 -3.58
C PHE A 42 -10.44 -3.63 -2.98
N GLY A 43 -10.98 -4.03 -1.82
CA GLY A 43 -10.79 -5.37 -1.25
C GLY A 43 -9.35 -5.71 -0.82
N ASN A 44 -8.52 -4.70 -0.55
CA ASN A 44 -7.15 -4.93 -0.12
C ASN A 44 -7.07 -5.21 1.40
N SER A 45 -6.27 -6.20 1.79
CA SER A 45 -5.97 -6.56 3.18
C SER A 45 -4.50 -6.29 3.49
N GLY A 46 -4.20 -5.73 4.66
CA GLY A 46 -2.83 -5.40 5.08
C GLY A 46 -2.40 -3.95 4.82
N VAL A 47 -1.12 -3.70 4.50
CA VAL A 47 -0.53 -2.35 4.58
C VAL A 47 0.01 -1.86 3.23
N GLY A 48 -0.41 -0.68 2.79
CA GLY A 48 0.21 0.01 1.65
C GLY A 48 -0.04 -0.68 0.30
N ASN A 49 -1.15 -1.39 0.15
CA ASN A 49 -1.49 -2.07 -1.10
C ASN A 49 -2.23 -1.13 -2.06
N ALA A 50 -1.96 -1.24 -3.35
CA ALA A 50 -2.59 -0.44 -4.40
C ALA A 50 -3.24 -1.35 -5.45
N GLY A 51 -4.54 -1.17 -5.71
CA GLY A 51 -5.28 -1.91 -6.72
C GLY A 51 -6.40 -2.74 -6.12
N VAL A 52 -6.55 -4.01 -6.52
CA VAL A 52 -7.74 -4.82 -6.21
C VAL A 52 -7.37 -6.16 -5.60
N LEU A 53 -7.99 -6.49 -4.46
CA LEU A 53 -7.90 -7.81 -3.81
C LEU A 53 -6.45 -8.26 -3.52
N ASN A 54 -5.59 -7.34 -3.09
CA ASN A 54 -4.23 -7.70 -2.67
C ASN A 54 -4.19 -7.97 -1.15
N ASP A 55 -3.45 -8.99 -0.72
CA ASP A 55 -3.22 -9.31 0.69
C ASP A 55 -1.74 -9.19 1.05
N GLY A 56 -1.43 -8.69 2.25
CA GLY A 56 -0.07 -8.48 2.72
C GLY A 56 0.41 -7.02 2.65
N VAL A 57 1.65 -6.77 2.21
CA VAL A 57 2.32 -5.46 2.37
C VAL A 57 2.93 -4.94 1.07
N GLY A 58 2.56 -3.73 0.67
CA GLY A 58 3.20 -3.00 -0.42
C GLY A 58 2.97 -3.62 -1.81
N ASN A 59 1.85 -4.32 -2.00
CA ASN A 59 1.51 -4.97 -3.26
C ASN A 59 0.80 -3.99 -4.21
N ALA A 60 1.12 -4.05 -5.51
CA ALA A 60 0.53 -3.21 -6.54
C ALA A 60 -0.07 -4.04 -7.68
N GLY A 61 -1.35 -3.82 -8.00
CA GLY A 61 -2.06 -4.51 -9.06
C GLY A 61 -3.24 -5.31 -8.55
N VAL A 62 -3.38 -6.56 -8.97
CA VAL A 62 -4.59 -7.36 -8.73
C VAL A 62 -4.25 -8.74 -8.20
N LEU A 63 -4.93 -9.18 -7.14
CA LEU A 63 -4.84 -10.54 -6.58
C LEU A 63 -3.42 -10.96 -6.17
N ASN A 64 -2.59 -10.04 -5.69
CA ASN A 64 -1.27 -10.38 -5.19
C ASN A 64 -1.30 -10.71 -3.69
N ASP A 65 -0.60 -11.76 -3.28
CA ASP A 65 -0.41 -12.13 -1.87
C ASP A 65 1.06 -12.09 -1.47
N GLY A 66 1.36 -11.52 -0.31
CA GLY A 66 2.69 -11.44 0.28
C GLY A 66 3.25 -10.02 0.32
N VAL A 67 4.50 -9.82 -0.06
CA VAL A 67 5.21 -8.53 0.15
C VAL A 67 5.85 -7.99 -1.11
N GLY A 68 5.51 -6.76 -1.48
CA GLY A 68 6.19 -6.02 -2.55
C GLY A 68 5.98 -6.60 -3.95
N ASN A 69 4.84 -7.27 -4.20
CA ASN A 69 4.53 -7.86 -5.49
C ASN A 69 3.86 -6.84 -6.42
N ALA A 70 4.17 -6.90 -7.72
CA ALA A 70 3.62 -6.00 -8.74
C ALA A 70 3.02 -6.78 -9.92
N GLY A 71 1.78 -6.48 -10.31
CA GLY A 71 1.10 -7.08 -11.46
C GLY A 71 -0.14 -7.89 -11.08
N LEU A 72 -0.31 -9.08 -11.66
CA LEU A 72 -1.51 -9.90 -11.51
C LEU A 72 -1.18 -11.27 -10.93
N ALA A 73 -1.87 -11.64 -9.85
CA ALA A 73 -1.86 -12.99 -9.27
C ALA A 73 -0.46 -13.49 -8.83
N ASN A 74 0.39 -12.63 -8.28
CA ASN A 74 1.70 -13.04 -7.78
C ASN A 74 1.65 -13.40 -6.29
N TRP A 75 2.38 -14.46 -5.90
CA TRP A 75 2.43 -14.98 -4.53
C TRP A 75 3.86 -15.00 -3.99
N GLY A 76 4.11 -14.43 -2.82
CA GLY A 76 5.42 -14.46 -2.15
C GLY A 76 6.05 -13.08 -2.01
N LEU A 77 7.34 -12.92 -2.32
CA LEU A 77 8.08 -11.68 -2.09
C LEU A 77 8.70 -11.09 -3.36
N GLY A 78 8.41 -9.83 -3.65
CA GLY A 78 9.12 -9.04 -4.67
C GLY A 78 8.97 -9.59 -6.09
N ASN A 79 7.83 -10.21 -6.40
CA ASN A 79 7.57 -10.75 -7.73
C ASN A 79 6.92 -9.68 -8.63
N ALA A 80 7.29 -9.65 -9.91
CA ALA A 80 6.73 -8.70 -10.88
C ALA A 80 6.23 -9.40 -12.15
N GLY A 81 4.98 -9.17 -12.53
CA GLY A 81 4.38 -9.70 -13.75
C GLY A 81 3.09 -10.48 -13.49
N LEU A 82 2.95 -11.66 -14.09
CA LEU A 82 1.73 -12.46 -14.08
C LEU A 82 1.98 -13.83 -13.45
N ALA A 83 1.19 -14.19 -12.44
CA ALA A 83 1.12 -15.56 -11.90
C ALA A 83 2.48 -16.12 -11.42
N ASN A 84 3.36 -15.28 -10.88
CA ASN A 84 4.64 -15.74 -10.34
C ASN A 84 4.50 -16.15 -8.87
N THR A 85 5.16 -17.24 -8.47
CA THR A 85 5.23 -17.72 -7.09
C THR A 85 6.68 -17.75 -6.60
N GLY A 86 6.94 -17.37 -5.36
CA GLY A 86 8.27 -17.45 -4.74
C GLY A 86 8.87 -16.08 -4.45
N ILE A 87 10.16 -15.90 -4.71
CA ILE A 87 10.89 -14.68 -4.31
C ILE A 87 11.65 -14.11 -5.50
N GLY A 88 11.38 -12.84 -5.83
CA GLY A 88 12.14 -12.08 -6.82
C GLY A 88 11.93 -12.54 -8.27
N SER A 89 10.79 -13.16 -8.58
CA SER A 89 10.50 -13.69 -9.90
C SER A 89 9.85 -12.65 -10.82
N HIS A 90 10.31 -12.57 -12.07
CA HIS A 90 9.91 -11.54 -13.04
C HIS A 90 9.40 -12.17 -14.36
N GLY A 91 8.20 -11.82 -14.80
CA GLY A 91 7.63 -12.32 -16.05
C GLY A 91 6.33 -13.08 -15.83
N ILE A 92 6.17 -14.25 -16.46
CA ILE A 92 4.89 -14.97 -16.50
C ILE A 92 5.05 -16.40 -15.99
N GLY A 93 4.30 -16.76 -14.95
CA GLY A 93 4.17 -18.14 -14.49
C GLY A 93 5.46 -18.74 -13.95
N ASN A 94 6.38 -17.92 -13.40
CA ASN A 94 7.62 -18.42 -12.84
C ASN A 94 7.44 -18.86 -11.38
N SER A 95 8.20 -19.88 -10.98
CA SER A 95 8.25 -20.37 -9.60
C SER A 95 9.68 -20.35 -9.06
N GLY A 96 9.83 -20.25 -7.74
CA GLY A 96 11.12 -20.40 -7.06
C GLY A 96 11.81 -19.07 -6.73
N LEU A 97 13.14 -19.03 -6.89
CA LEU A 97 13.98 -17.92 -6.43
C LEU A 97 14.67 -17.25 -7.63
N GLY A 98 14.34 -15.99 -7.89
CA GLY A 98 15.05 -15.16 -8.88
C GLY A 98 14.85 -15.59 -10.32
N SER A 99 13.71 -16.20 -10.66
CA SER A 99 13.40 -16.67 -12.00
C SER A 99 12.94 -15.51 -12.89
N SER A 100 13.38 -15.45 -14.15
CA SER A 100 12.93 -14.44 -15.11
C SER A 100 12.56 -15.05 -16.45
N GLY A 101 11.44 -14.63 -17.03
CA GLY A 101 10.95 -15.14 -18.31
C GLY A 101 9.54 -15.72 -18.22
N ILE A 102 9.30 -16.81 -18.94
CA ILE A 102 7.98 -17.45 -19.06
C ILE A 102 8.10 -18.92 -18.67
N GLY A 103 7.40 -19.33 -17.61
CA GLY A 103 7.23 -20.73 -17.22
C GLY A 103 8.47 -21.42 -16.67
N ASN A 104 9.29 -20.72 -15.88
CA ASN A 104 10.45 -21.31 -15.19
C ASN A 104 10.10 -21.87 -13.80
#